data_AF-A0A5C5BAF8-F1
#
_entry.id   AF-A0A5C5BAF8-F1
#
_cell.length_a   1.000
_cell.length_b   1.000
_cell.length_c   1.000
_cell.angle_alpha   90.00
_cell.angle_beta   90.00
_cell.angle_gamma   90.00
#
_symmetry.space_group_name_H-M   'P 1'
#
loop_
_entity.id
_entity.type
_entity.pdbx_description
1 polymer ?
#
loop_
_entity_poly.entity_id
_entity_poly.type
_entity_poly.pdbx_seq_one_letter_code
_entity_poly.pdbx_strand_id
1 'polypeptide(L)'
;MFDSGMSRGGETAAHGQVAASATPAATSAAAGAVAGAVDARRARLEGDVQTLTVRLRAFTLDAIGASTATAAHPNEPTTTSPPNEGSATQPVPALVPAADPVEVDAWRVSMLTELEALKAAACAAQARLAAQLASSQRAHQRAAGVPAKHCGRGVAAQVALARGESPHHGGKLLGAAEALLTEMPHTLTALAHGSLNEWRAMLLIRESACLTRTDRALLDEQISGDHTSLRGVGDRRLVARARTFAQRLDAAALVRRARRAETERTVTLRPAPDLMTYLTAL
;
A
#
# COMPACT_ATOMS: atom_id res chain seq x y z
N MET A 1 -47.36 -40.72 -61.89
CA MET A 1 -48.63 -40.05 -62.21
C MET A 1 -48.56 -38.66 -61.59
N PHE A 2 -48.18 -37.68 -62.43
CA PHE A 2 -48.30 -36.20 -62.32
C PHE A 2 -47.89 -35.48 -61.02
N ASP A 3 -47.19 -34.35 -60.99
CA ASP A 3 -46.50 -33.55 -62.01
C ASP A 3 -45.64 -32.50 -61.28
N SER A 4 -44.67 -31.97 -62.02
CA SER A 4 -43.72 -30.91 -61.74
C SER A 4 -44.38 -29.52 -61.67
N GLY A 5 -43.64 -28.53 -61.15
CA GLY A 5 -44.05 -27.13 -61.28
C GLY A 5 -43.12 -26.12 -60.62
N MET A 6 -41.93 -25.93 -61.19
CA MET A 6 -41.07 -24.76 -60.95
C MET A 6 -41.85 -23.46 -61.21
N SER A 7 -41.61 -22.41 -60.41
CA SER A 7 -41.49 -21.07 -60.97
C SER A 7 -40.62 -20.16 -60.10
N ARG A 8 -39.66 -19.53 -60.79
CA ARG A 8 -38.74 -18.50 -60.31
C ARG A 8 -39.48 -17.16 -60.29
N GLY A 9 -39.14 -16.33 -59.32
CA GLY A 9 -39.41 -14.89 -59.34
C GLY A 9 -38.40 -14.21 -58.42
N GLY A 10 -37.33 -13.67 -59.01
CA GLY A 10 -36.42 -12.76 -58.32
C GLY A 10 -36.90 -11.33 -58.51
N GLU A 11 -36.64 -10.48 -57.51
CA GLU A 11 -36.39 -9.04 -57.64
C GLU A 11 -35.91 -8.53 -56.27
N THR A 12 -34.61 -8.29 -56.13
CA THR A 12 -33.94 -6.97 -56.16
C THR A 12 -33.97 -6.19 -54.84
N ALA A 13 -32.76 -6.10 -54.27
CA ALA A 13 -32.16 -4.90 -53.69
C ALA A 13 -32.89 -4.13 -52.58
N ALA A 14 -32.38 -4.29 -51.35
CA ALA A 14 -32.04 -3.14 -50.51
C ALA A 14 -30.89 -3.53 -49.57
N HIS A 15 -29.67 -3.25 -50.01
CA HIS A 15 -28.51 -3.12 -49.14
C HIS A 15 -28.77 -2.03 -48.10
N GLY A 16 -28.95 -2.43 -46.85
CA GLY A 16 -28.94 -1.56 -45.67
C GLY A 16 -27.74 -1.86 -44.79
N GLN A 17 -26.55 -1.98 -45.39
CA GLN A 17 -25.30 -2.06 -44.64
C GLN A 17 -24.95 -0.65 -44.16
N VAL A 18 -25.49 -0.28 -42.99
CA VAL A 18 -25.06 0.92 -42.27
C VAL A 18 -23.65 0.63 -41.77
N ALA A 19 -22.67 1.00 -42.60
CA ALA A 19 -21.29 1.11 -42.22
C ALA A 19 -21.18 2.13 -41.08
N ALA A 20 -21.13 1.66 -39.84
CA ALA A 20 -20.48 2.40 -38.76
C ALA A 20 -18.97 2.33 -38.98
N SER A 21 -18.49 2.98 -40.05
CA SER A 21 -17.07 3.26 -40.26
C SER A 21 -16.68 4.39 -39.31
N ALA A 22 -16.48 4.07 -38.04
CA ALA A 22 -15.68 4.90 -37.17
C ALA A 22 -14.25 4.87 -37.73
N THR A 23 -13.81 5.99 -38.28
CA THR A 23 -12.52 6.16 -38.95
C THR A 23 -11.37 5.75 -38.01
N PRO A 24 -10.49 4.79 -38.39
CA PRO A 24 -9.39 4.33 -37.53
C PRO A 24 -8.40 5.45 -37.15
N ALA A 25 -8.36 6.53 -37.91
CA ALA A 25 -7.53 7.71 -37.66
C ALA A 25 -8.00 8.56 -36.46
N ALA A 26 -9.30 8.66 -36.21
CA ALA A 26 -9.82 9.41 -35.06
C ALA A 26 -9.58 8.65 -33.75
N THR A 27 -9.68 7.32 -33.79
CA THR A 27 -9.38 6.43 -32.66
C THR A 27 -7.89 6.39 -32.33
N SER A 28 -6.99 6.47 -33.33
CA SER A 28 -5.54 6.50 -33.09
C SER A 28 -5.07 7.85 -32.55
N ALA A 29 -5.65 8.97 -32.99
CA ALA A 29 -5.36 10.30 -32.46
C ALA A 29 -5.85 10.44 -31.00
N ALA A 30 -7.04 9.94 -30.69
CA ALA A 30 -7.55 9.90 -29.32
C ALA A 30 -6.70 9.00 -28.41
N ALA A 31 -6.29 7.82 -28.89
CA ALA A 31 -5.39 6.92 -28.16
C ALA A 31 -4.01 7.57 -27.93
N GLY A 32 -3.48 8.31 -28.92
CA GLY A 32 -2.23 9.06 -28.81
C GLY A 32 -2.31 10.20 -27.79
N ALA A 33 -3.42 10.93 -27.73
CA ALA A 33 -3.65 11.99 -26.73
C ALA A 33 -3.76 11.42 -25.31
N VAL A 34 -4.45 10.28 -25.13
CA VAL A 34 -4.54 9.60 -23.83
C VAL A 34 -3.17 9.05 -23.39
N ALA A 35 -2.40 8.45 -24.31
CA ALA A 35 -1.05 7.98 -24.02
C ALA A 35 -0.13 9.14 -23.59
N GLY A 36 -0.15 10.26 -24.32
CA GLY A 36 0.63 11.46 -23.97
C GLY A 36 0.25 12.05 -22.60
N ALA A 37 -1.04 12.04 -22.24
CA ALA A 37 -1.50 12.49 -20.92
C ALA A 37 -1.04 11.55 -19.79
N VAL A 38 -1.06 10.23 -20.02
CA VAL A 38 -0.57 9.22 -19.06
C VAL A 38 0.94 9.35 -18.84
N ASP A 39 1.72 9.54 -19.91
CA ASP A 39 3.17 9.70 -19.81
C ASP A 39 3.55 11.01 -19.11
N ALA A 40 2.86 12.12 -19.41
CA ALA A 40 3.05 13.38 -18.69
C ALA A 40 2.65 13.28 -17.20
N ARG A 41 1.64 12.47 -16.86
CA ARG A 41 1.28 12.20 -15.46
C ARG A 41 2.32 11.34 -14.76
N ARG A 42 2.86 10.32 -15.44
CA ARG A 42 3.95 9.46 -14.93
C ARG A 42 5.19 10.29 -14.64
N ALA A 43 5.64 11.13 -15.59
CA ALA A 43 6.83 11.96 -15.44
C ALA A 43 6.70 12.94 -14.25
N ARG A 44 5.52 13.54 -14.04
CA ARG A 44 5.25 14.39 -12.88
C ARG A 44 5.35 13.63 -11.56
N LEU A 45 4.70 12.46 -11.47
CA LEU A 45 4.74 11.63 -10.26
C LEU A 45 6.17 11.17 -9.94
N GLU A 46 6.96 10.83 -10.95
CA GLU A 46 8.36 10.46 -10.77
C GLU A 46 9.19 11.64 -10.24
N GLY A 47 9.01 12.83 -10.80
CA GLY A 47 9.65 14.06 -10.31
C GLY A 47 9.26 14.42 -8.87
N ASP A 48 7.98 14.27 -8.51
CA ASP A 48 7.48 14.50 -7.15
C ASP A 48 8.12 13.52 -6.15
N VAL A 49 8.18 12.22 -6.49
CA VAL A 49 8.80 11.19 -5.63
C VAL A 49 10.29 11.42 -5.47
N GLN A 50 11.01 11.78 -6.53
CA GLN A 50 12.44 12.11 -6.46
C GLN A 50 12.67 13.34 -5.57
N THR A 51 11.87 14.39 -5.74
CA THR A 51 11.95 15.62 -4.94
C THR A 51 11.69 15.35 -3.46
N LEU A 52 10.62 14.61 -3.15
CA LEU A 52 10.31 14.21 -1.78
C LEU A 52 11.43 13.38 -1.18
N THR A 53 12.01 12.43 -1.94
CA THR A 53 13.12 11.59 -1.47
C THR A 53 14.35 12.42 -1.13
N VAL A 54 14.73 13.36 -2.00
CA VAL A 54 15.88 14.26 -1.77
C VAL A 54 15.63 15.14 -0.55
N ARG A 55 14.44 15.75 -0.45
CA ARG A 55 14.07 16.61 0.69
C ARG A 55 14.04 15.84 2.02
N LEU A 56 13.50 14.63 2.02
CA LEU A 56 13.45 13.78 3.23
C LEU A 56 14.86 13.36 3.67
N ARG A 57 15.74 13.00 2.71
CA ARG A 57 17.15 12.68 3.01
C ARG A 57 17.89 13.89 3.59
N ALA A 58 17.72 15.08 2.99
CA ALA A 58 18.31 16.31 3.53
C ALA A 58 17.81 16.58 4.96
N PHE A 59 16.48 16.50 5.19
CA PHE A 59 15.89 16.63 6.52
C PHE A 59 16.51 15.66 7.54
N THR A 60 16.72 14.38 7.18
CA THR A 60 17.34 13.42 8.09
C THR A 60 18.81 13.73 8.40
N LEU A 61 19.56 14.23 7.44
CA LEU A 61 20.97 14.59 7.62
C LEU A 61 21.11 15.86 8.48
N ASP A 62 20.25 16.84 8.28
CA ASP A 62 20.19 18.07 9.09
C ASP A 62 19.72 17.78 10.53
N ALA A 63 18.73 16.89 10.70
CA ALA A 63 18.25 16.47 12.03
C ALA A 63 19.31 15.70 12.84
N ILE A 64 20.13 14.88 12.18
CA ILE A 64 21.28 14.21 12.81
C ILE A 64 22.36 15.23 13.20
N GLY A 65 22.60 16.25 12.36
CA GLY A 65 23.55 17.34 12.63
C GLY A 65 23.13 18.26 13.78
N ALA A 66 21.83 18.47 13.99
CA ALA A 66 21.32 19.27 15.12
C ALA A 66 21.40 18.52 16.47
N SER A 67 21.34 17.18 16.46
CA SER A 67 21.37 16.37 17.68
C SER A 67 22.74 16.32 18.37
N THR A 68 23.83 16.67 17.68
CA THR A 68 25.19 16.66 18.26
C THR A 68 25.55 17.95 19.01
N ALA A 69 24.68 18.97 19.02
CA ALA A 69 24.96 20.27 19.60
C ALA A 69 24.45 20.50 21.05
N THR A 70 23.81 19.53 21.70
CA THR A 70 23.17 19.73 23.03
C THR A 70 23.70 18.81 24.15
N ALA A 71 25.01 18.52 24.14
CA ALA A 71 25.66 17.84 25.27
C ALA A 71 26.97 18.56 25.68
N ALA A 72 26.85 19.82 26.11
CA ALA A 72 27.88 20.46 26.92
C ALA A 72 27.30 20.77 28.31
N HIS A 73 27.63 19.89 29.25
CA HIS A 73 27.32 19.99 30.67
C HIS A 73 28.22 21.08 31.29
N PRO A 74 27.71 22.11 32.01
CA PRO A 74 28.58 23.06 32.70
C PRO A 74 28.79 22.60 34.15
N ASN A 75 30.01 22.17 34.49
CA ASN A 75 30.46 22.10 35.89
C ASN A 75 31.88 22.69 36.03
N GLU A 76 31.89 23.97 36.42
CA GLU A 76 32.60 24.54 37.59
C GLU A 76 34.17 24.61 37.62
N PRO A 77 34.80 25.40 38.55
CA PRO A 77 35.27 26.76 38.27
C PRO A 77 36.78 26.99 38.54
N THR A 78 37.40 28.00 37.91
CA THR A 78 38.73 28.49 38.32
C THR A 78 38.90 30.01 38.14
N THR A 79 38.76 30.71 39.27
CA THR A 79 39.66 31.74 39.85
C THR A 79 40.54 32.64 38.95
N THR A 80 40.27 33.95 39.07
CA THR A 80 41.23 35.03 39.45
C THR A 80 41.86 35.94 38.38
N SER A 81 41.40 37.21 38.44
CA SER A 81 42.07 38.52 38.27
C SER A 81 41.87 39.38 37.00
N PRO A 82 41.83 40.74 37.15
CA PRO A 82 41.20 41.71 36.24
C PRO A 82 42.23 42.71 35.62
N PRO A 83 41.85 43.93 35.18
CA PRO A 83 40.95 44.31 34.09
C PRO A 83 41.74 44.92 32.91
N ASN A 84 41.25 44.83 31.67
CA ASN A 84 41.68 45.74 30.61
C ASN A 84 40.46 46.44 30.01
N GLU A 85 40.41 47.75 30.23
CA GLU A 85 39.44 48.68 29.68
C GLU A 85 39.72 48.88 28.18
N GLY A 86 38.88 48.29 27.35
CA GLY A 86 38.88 48.48 25.90
C GLY A 86 37.45 48.35 25.39
N SER A 87 36.66 49.41 25.56
CA SER A 87 35.30 49.49 25.04
C SER A 87 35.27 49.35 23.53
N ALA A 88 34.95 48.15 23.06
CA ALA A 88 34.25 47.95 21.80
C ALA A 88 32.92 47.27 22.15
N THR A 89 31.84 48.03 22.17
CA THR A 89 30.47 47.54 22.26
C THR A 89 30.19 46.65 21.05
N GLN A 90 30.57 45.37 21.14
CA GLN A 90 30.02 44.33 20.30
C GLN A 90 28.54 44.21 20.68
N PRO A 91 27.58 44.26 19.73
CA PRO A 91 26.20 43.96 20.04
C PRO A 91 26.16 42.51 20.56
N VAL A 92 25.81 42.35 21.84
CA VAL A 92 25.52 41.05 22.43
C VAL A 92 24.46 40.41 21.53
N PRO A 93 24.73 39.26 20.89
CA PRO A 93 23.71 38.59 20.11
C PRO A 93 22.54 38.35 21.06
N ALA A 94 21.37 38.88 20.71
CA ALA A 94 20.16 38.67 21.48
C ALA A 94 20.05 37.18 21.77
N LEU A 95 20.07 36.81 23.05
CA LEU A 95 19.89 35.45 23.50
C LEU A 95 18.52 35.02 23.00
N VAL A 96 18.48 34.33 21.86
CA VAL A 96 17.25 33.69 21.37
C VAL A 96 16.81 32.80 22.53
N PRO A 97 15.63 33.04 23.13
CA PRO A 97 15.20 32.21 24.24
C PRO A 97 15.21 30.76 23.75
N ALA A 98 15.94 29.90 24.47
CA ALA A 98 15.92 28.48 24.18
C ALA A 98 14.46 28.03 24.18
N ALA A 99 14.01 27.41 23.09
CA ALA A 99 12.64 26.95 22.94
C ALA A 99 12.25 26.08 24.14
N ASP A 100 11.03 26.25 24.65
CA ASP A 100 10.52 25.45 25.76
C ASP A 100 10.62 23.95 25.38
N PRO A 101 11.34 23.12 26.18
CA PRO A 101 11.47 21.70 25.91
C PRO A 101 10.12 20.99 25.66
N VAL A 102 9.04 21.43 26.32
CA VAL A 102 7.69 20.85 26.14
C VAL A 102 7.13 21.15 24.75
N GLU A 103 7.31 22.38 24.25
CA GLU A 103 6.86 22.76 22.90
C GLU A 103 7.67 22.01 21.82
N VAL A 104 8.98 21.83 22.05
CA VAL A 104 9.85 21.08 21.15
C VAL A 104 9.44 19.60 21.09
N ASP A 105 9.11 18.97 22.22
CA ASP A 105 8.65 17.58 22.24
C ASP A 105 7.28 17.41 21.59
N ALA A 106 6.35 18.35 21.79
CA ALA A 106 5.06 18.36 21.09
C ALA A 106 5.24 18.46 19.56
N TRP A 107 6.18 19.29 19.11
CA TRP A 107 6.55 19.36 17.70
C TRP A 107 7.14 18.04 17.19
N ARG A 108 8.05 17.40 17.94
CA ARG A 108 8.64 16.09 17.57
C ARG A 108 7.57 15.03 17.39
N VAL A 109 6.61 14.93 18.32
CA VAL A 109 5.47 14.00 18.23
C VAL A 109 4.61 14.28 17.00
N SER A 110 4.37 15.56 16.71
CA SER A 110 3.62 15.97 15.51
C SER A 110 4.35 15.57 14.22
N MET A 111 5.67 15.80 14.15
CA MET A 111 6.49 15.37 13.01
C MET A 111 6.54 13.85 12.84
N LEU A 112 6.64 13.09 13.93
CA LEU A 112 6.55 11.62 13.87
C LEU A 112 5.20 11.17 13.29
N THR A 113 4.11 11.86 13.63
CA THR A 113 2.77 11.57 13.10
C THR A 113 2.69 11.83 11.60
N GLU A 114 3.22 12.97 11.13
CA GLU A 114 3.26 13.31 9.70
C GLU A 114 4.14 12.34 8.90
N LEU A 115 5.30 11.96 9.44
CA LEU A 115 6.20 10.99 8.80
C LEU A 115 5.56 9.59 8.70
N GLU A 116 4.80 9.17 9.71
CA GLU A 116 4.06 7.90 9.64
C GLU A 116 2.96 7.96 8.57
N ALA A 117 2.25 9.09 8.46
CA ALA A 117 1.24 9.30 7.42
C ALA A 117 1.88 9.28 6.01
N LEU A 118 3.04 9.93 5.85
CA LEU A 118 3.81 9.89 4.61
C LEU A 118 4.24 8.46 4.26
N LYS A 119 4.74 7.70 5.23
CA LYS A 119 5.11 6.29 5.03
C LYS A 119 3.91 5.46 4.58
N ALA A 120 2.77 5.62 5.24
CA ALA A 120 1.53 4.94 4.87
C ALA A 120 1.08 5.29 3.44
N ALA A 121 1.13 6.58 3.07
CA ALA A 121 0.84 7.03 1.71
C ALA A 121 1.78 6.42 0.67
N ALA A 122 3.08 6.34 0.97
CA ALA A 122 4.06 5.68 0.13
C ALA A 122 3.76 4.18 -0.05
N CYS A 123 3.37 3.47 1.02
CA CYS A 123 2.95 2.07 0.94
C CYS A 123 1.69 1.90 0.06
N ALA A 124 0.71 2.81 0.13
CA ALA A 124 -0.46 2.79 -0.75
C ALA A 124 -0.07 2.99 -2.23
N ALA A 125 0.87 3.89 -2.51
CA ALA A 125 1.40 4.10 -3.86
C ALA A 125 2.15 2.86 -4.37
N GLN A 126 3.00 2.25 -3.53
CA GLN A 126 3.68 0.99 -3.85
C GLN A 126 2.69 -0.14 -4.18
N ALA A 127 1.60 -0.27 -3.42
CA ALA A 127 0.53 -1.24 -3.71
C ALA A 127 -0.11 -1.00 -5.08
N ARG A 128 -0.46 0.25 -5.41
CA ARG A 128 -1.02 0.60 -6.73
C ARG A 128 -0.06 0.25 -7.87
N LEU A 129 1.21 0.62 -7.74
CA LEU A 129 2.25 0.34 -8.75
C LEU A 129 2.49 -1.17 -8.90
N ALA A 130 2.55 -1.93 -7.81
CA ALA A 130 2.74 -3.38 -7.86
C ALA A 130 1.58 -4.09 -8.58
N ALA A 131 0.33 -3.71 -8.29
CA ALA A 131 -0.84 -4.28 -8.95
C ALA A 131 -0.92 -3.90 -10.44
N GLN A 132 -0.57 -2.65 -10.79
CA GLN A 132 -0.46 -2.21 -12.19
C GLN A 132 0.63 -2.94 -12.95
N LEU A 133 1.82 -3.11 -12.35
CA LEU A 133 2.92 -3.90 -12.91
C LEU A 133 2.46 -5.33 -13.18
N ALA A 134 1.78 -5.96 -12.22
CA ALA A 134 1.26 -7.31 -12.36
C ALA A 134 0.23 -7.45 -13.48
N SER A 135 -0.70 -6.49 -13.57
CA SER A 135 -1.69 -6.43 -14.66
C SER A 135 -1.00 -6.30 -16.02
N SER A 136 -0.08 -5.34 -16.15
CA SER A 136 0.68 -5.09 -17.37
C SER A 136 1.50 -6.32 -17.79
N GLN A 137 2.26 -6.93 -16.88
CA GLN A 137 3.07 -8.09 -17.24
C GLN A 137 2.22 -9.30 -17.65
N ARG A 138 1.12 -9.56 -16.93
CA ARG A 138 0.20 -10.63 -17.34
C ARG A 138 -0.42 -10.37 -18.71
N ALA A 139 -0.75 -9.13 -19.05
CA ALA A 139 -1.27 -8.78 -20.36
C ALA A 139 -0.23 -9.05 -21.47
N HIS A 140 1.01 -8.58 -21.29
CA HIS A 140 2.11 -8.82 -22.23
C HIS A 140 2.41 -10.31 -22.42
N GLN A 141 2.46 -11.08 -21.33
CA GLN A 141 2.71 -12.52 -21.37
C GLN A 141 1.59 -13.27 -22.09
N ARG A 142 0.32 -12.92 -21.86
CA ARG A 142 -0.80 -13.49 -22.61
C ARG A 142 -0.72 -13.17 -24.10
N ALA A 143 -0.39 -11.93 -24.46
CA ALA A 143 -0.21 -11.52 -25.84
C ALA A 143 0.94 -12.27 -26.53
N ALA A 144 1.99 -12.62 -25.78
CA ALA A 144 3.10 -13.45 -26.23
C ALA A 144 2.80 -14.97 -26.24
N GLY A 145 1.56 -15.39 -25.97
CA GLY A 145 1.17 -16.80 -26.00
C GLY A 145 1.63 -17.62 -24.79
N VAL A 146 2.08 -16.98 -23.71
CA VAL A 146 2.45 -17.69 -22.48
C VAL A 146 1.21 -18.39 -21.91
N PRO A 147 1.28 -19.69 -21.55
CA PRO A 147 0.15 -20.39 -20.95
C PRO A 147 -0.41 -19.66 -19.73
N ALA A 148 -1.73 -19.66 -19.57
CA ALA A 148 -2.40 -18.90 -18.49
C ALA A 148 -1.84 -19.21 -17.09
N LYS A 149 -1.47 -20.49 -16.83
CA LYS A 149 -0.85 -20.95 -15.57
C LYS A 149 0.54 -20.37 -15.28
N HIS A 150 1.20 -19.81 -16.29
CA HIS A 150 2.54 -19.21 -16.18
C HIS A 150 2.51 -17.68 -16.26
N CYS A 151 1.38 -17.09 -16.61
CA CYS A 151 1.20 -15.64 -16.59
C CYS A 151 1.32 -15.12 -15.15
N GLY A 152 2.15 -14.10 -14.95
CA GLY A 152 2.47 -13.50 -13.66
C GLY A 152 3.66 -14.13 -12.94
N ARG A 153 4.25 -15.21 -13.47
CA ARG A 153 5.47 -15.81 -12.87
C ARG A 153 6.59 -14.77 -12.88
N GLY A 154 7.25 -14.60 -11.72
CA GLY A 154 8.35 -13.65 -11.53
C GLY A 154 7.95 -12.23 -11.14
N VAL A 155 6.67 -11.83 -11.25
CA VAL A 155 6.23 -10.48 -10.85
C VAL A 155 6.46 -10.25 -9.35
N ALA A 156 6.12 -11.23 -8.50
CA ALA A 156 6.38 -11.15 -7.07
C ALA A 156 7.87 -10.97 -6.74
N ALA A 157 8.77 -11.57 -7.53
CA ALA A 157 10.21 -11.40 -7.36
C ALA A 157 10.67 -9.99 -7.78
N GLN A 158 10.10 -9.42 -8.84
CA GLN A 158 10.37 -8.02 -9.21
C GLN A 158 9.93 -7.05 -8.12
N VAL A 159 8.74 -7.26 -7.54
CA VAL A 159 8.24 -6.47 -6.41
C VAL A 159 9.15 -6.63 -5.18
N ALA A 160 9.57 -7.87 -4.87
CA ALA A 160 10.49 -8.14 -3.77
C ALA A 160 11.81 -7.36 -3.93
N LEU A 161 12.44 -7.47 -5.09
CA LEU A 161 13.69 -6.78 -5.41
C LEU A 161 13.55 -5.26 -5.32
N ALA A 162 12.47 -4.70 -5.89
CA ALA A 162 12.22 -3.26 -5.86
C ALA A 162 11.99 -2.73 -4.44
N ARG A 163 11.42 -3.55 -3.54
CA ARG A 163 11.15 -3.18 -2.15
C ARG A 163 12.27 -3.58 -1.18
N GLY A 164 13.32 -4.28 -1.64
CA GLY A 164 14.38 -4.80 -0.76
C GLY A 164 13.91 -5.91 0.17
N GLU A 165 12.93 -6.70 -0.24
CA GLU A 165 12.26 -7.72 0.57
C GLU A 165 12.60 -9.14 0.09
N SER A 166 12.39 -10.14 0.97
CA SER A 166 12.53 -11.55 0.59
C SER A 166 11.49 -11.94 -0.48
N PRO A 167 11.77 -12.96 -1.34
CA PRO A 167 10.80 -13.42 -2.33
C PRO A 167 9.44 -13.83 -1.72
N HIS A 168 9.46 -14.42 -0.53
CA HIS A 168 8.26 -14.77 0.23
C HIS A 168 7.44 -13.53 0.61
N HIS A 169 8.11 -12.48 1.09
CA HIS A 169 7.46 -11.21 1.40
C HIS A 169 6.95 -10.50 0.15
N GLY A 170 7.71 -10.50 -0.94
CA GLY A 170 7.24 -9.93 -2.22
C GLY A 170 5.95 -10.57 -2.71
N GLY A 171 5.78 -11.88 -2.54
CA GLY A 171 4.52 -12.58 -2.82
C GLY A 171 3.35 -12.08 -1.96
N LYS A 172 3.57 -11.91 -0.65
CA LYS A 172 2.54 -11.36 0.26
C LYS A 172 2.17 -9.93 -0.10
N LEU A 173 3.17 -9.09 -0.39
CA LEU A 173 2.96 -7.68 -0.74
C LEU A 173 2.24 -7.53 -2.08
N LEU A 174 2.55 -8.38 -3.07
CA LEU A 174 1.84 -8.40 -4.33
C LEU A 174 0.39 -8.86 -4.16
N GLY A 175 0.15 -9.93 -3.39
CA GLY A 175 -1.22 -10.39 -3.10
C GLY A 175 -2.04 -9.35 -2.34
N ALA A 176 -1.41 -8.66 -1.37
CA ALA A 176 -2.03 -7.56 -0.65
C ALA A 176 -2.37 -6.38 -1.56
N ALA A 177 -1.45 -6.01 -2.44
CA ALA A 177 -1.66 -4.94 -3.42
C ALA A 177 -2.86 -5.22 -4.33
N GLU A 178 -2.99 -6.44 -4.84
CA GLU A 178 -4.14 -6.85 -5.65
C GLU A 178 -5.44 -6.80 -4.84
N ALA A 179 -5.46 -7.37 -3.63
CA ALA A 179 -6.63 -7.34 -2.75
C ALA A 179 -7.08 -5.90 -2.42
N LEU A 180 -6.15 -5.00 -2.09
CA LEU A 180 -6.45 -3.59 -1.81
C LEU A 180 -7.09 -2.86 -3.00
N LEU A 181 -6.67 -3.17 -4.23
CA LEU A 181 -7.20 -2.48 -5.41
C LEU A 181 -8.52 -3.06 -5.89
N THR A 182 -8.73 -4.37 -5.77
CA THR A 182 -9.90 -5.03 -6.36
C THR A 182 -10.99 -5.36 -5.35
N GLU A 183 -10.66 -5.49 -4.07
CA GLU A 183 -11.57 -6.00 -3.04
C GLU A 183 -11.67 -5.08 -1.82
N MET A 184 -10.64 -4.27 -1.52
CA MET A 184 -10.59 -3.44 -0.30
C MET A 184 -10.17 -1.96 -0.56
N PRO A 185 -10.92 -1.22 -1.40
CA PRO A 185 -10.57 0.16 -1.77
C PRO A 185 -10.65 1.18 -0.61
N HIS A 186 -11.50 0.96 0.39
CA HIS A 186 -11.59 1.84 1.56
C HIS A 186 -10.37 1.67 2.47
N THR A 187 -9.89 0.45 2.68
CA THR A 187 -8.62 0.19 3.38
C THR A 187 -7.43 0.81 2.62
N LEU A 188 -7.42 0.74 1.28
CA LEU A 188 -6.41 1.43 0.47
C LEU A 188 -6.47 2.96 0.65
N THR A 189 -7.68 3.51 0.74
CA THR A 189 -7.92 4.94 0.97
C THR A 189 -7.44 5.34 2.37
N ALA A 190 -7.77 4.56 3.40
CA ALA A 190 -7.31 4.80 4.76
C ALA A 190 -5.77 4.73 4.89
N LEU A 191 -5.12 3.82 4.17
CA LEU A 191 -3.67 3.73 4.06
C LEU A 191 -3.09 4.97 3.37
N ALA A 192 -3.69 5.41 2.26
CA ALA A 192 -3.26 6.60 1.52
C ALA A 192 -3.37 7.89 2.35
N HIS A 193 -4.36 7.99 3.24
CA HIS A 193 -4.56 9.13 4.15
C HIS A 193 -3.80 8.98 5.49
N GLY A 194 -3.01 7.92 5.68
CA GLY A 194 -2.27 7.68 6.92
C GLY A 194 -3.14 7.39 8.15
N SER A 195 -4.42 7.07 7.96
CA SER A 195 -5.31 6.73 9.09
C SER A 195 -5.10 5.29 9.60
N LEU A 196 -4.47 4.46 8.78
CA LEU A 196 -3.86 3.19 9.16
C LEU A 196 -2.49 3.07 8.50
N ASN A 197 -1.60 2.27 9.08
CA ASN A 197 -0.30 1.96 8.50
C ASN A 197 -0.32 0.63 7.72
N GLU A 198 0.76 0.34 6.98
CA GLU A 198 0.86 -0.88 6.15
C GLU A 198 0.62 -2.16 6.96
N TRP A 199 1.15 -2.23 8.18
CA TRP A 199 0.94 -3.38 9.07
C TRP A 199 -0.55 -3.62 9.36
N ARG A 200 -1.30 -2.58 9.70
CA ARG A 200 -2.75 -2.69 9.96
C ARG A 200 -3.54 -3.04 8.71
N ALA A 201 -3.15 -2.53 7.54
CA ALA A 201 -3.74 -2.95 6.27
C ALA A 201 -3.54 -4.46 6.05
N MET A 202 -2.32 -4.96 6.30
CA MET A 202 -2.01 -6.38 6.20
C MET A 202 -2.80 -7.24 7.20
N LEU A 203 -3.05 -6.73 8.42
CA LEU A 203 -3.94 -7.39 9.38
C LEU A 203 -5.35 -7.54 8.80
N LEU A 204 -5.94 -6.47 8.27
CA LEU A 204 -7.28 -6.53 7.68
C LEU A 204 -7.37 -7.53 6.53
N ILE A 205 -6.41 -7.49 5.59
CA ILE A 205 -6.34 -8.43 4.46
C ILE A 205 -6.24 -9.88 4.95
N ARG A 206 -5.41 -10.12 5.97
CA ARG A 206 -5.23 -11.46 6.55
C ARG A 206 -6.50 -11.96 7.21
N GLU A 207 -7.16 -11.12 8.01
CA GLU A 207 -8.38 -11.54 8.72
C GLU A 207 -9.57 -11.72 7.77
N SER A 208 -9.59 -11.03 6.62
CA SER A 208 -10.60 -11.23 5.58
C SER A 208 -10.26 -12.32 4.56
N ALA A 209 -9.12 -13.02 4.71
CA ALA A 209 -8.59 -13.94 3.70
C ALA A 209 -9.54 -15.09 3.31
N CYS A 210 -10.41 -15.53 4.24
CA CYS A 210 -11.38 -16.59 4.01
C CYS A 210 -12.70 -16.13 3.37
N LEU A 211 -12.95 -14.83 3.32
CA LEU A 211 -14.19 -14.27 2.77
C LEU A 211 -14.20 -14.31 1.24
N THR A 212 -15.41 -14.35 0.67
CA THR A 212 -15.59 -14.10 -0.77
C THR A 212 -15.21 -12.66 -1.12
N ARG A 213 -15.00 -12.36 -2.40
CA ARG A 213 -14.70 -10.99 -2.84
C ARG A 213 -15.78 -10.00 -2.43
N THR A 214 -17.04 -10.38 -2.57
CA THR A 214 -18.19 -9.56 -2.21
C THR A 214 -18.24 -9.31 -0.70
N ASP A 215 -18.09 -10.37 0.11
CA ASP A 215 -18.10 -10.23 1.57
C ASP A 215 -16.88 -9.44 2.07
N ARG A 216 -15.74 -9.57 1.41
CA ARG A 216 -14.54 -8.79 1.74
C ARG A 216 -14.75 -7.31 1.44
N ALA A 217 -15.45 -6.95 0.35
CA ALA A 217 -15.80 -5.56 0.07
C ALA A 217 -16.76 -4.98 1.13
N LEU A 218 -17.74 -5.77 1.59
CA LEU A 218 -18.63 -5.36 2.69
C LEU A 218 -17.87 -5.16 4.00
N LEU A 219 -16.92 -6.05 4.31
CA LEU A 219 -16.04 -5.90 5.47
C LEU A 219 -15.19 -4.63 5.36
N ASP A 220 -14.64 -4.38 4.18
CA ASP A 220 -13.80 -3.20 3.91
C ASP A 220 -14.57 -1.89 4.10
N GLU A 221 -15.75 -1.75 3.49
CA GLU A 221 -16.62 -0.59 3.67
C GLU A 221 -17.00 -0.39 5.14
N GLN A 222 -17.38 -1.47 5.83
CA GLN A 222 -17.83 -1.39 7.22
C GLN A 222 -16.71 -1.03 8.21
N ILE A 223 -15.46 -1.44 7.94
CA ILE A 223 -14.33 -1.16 8.84
C ILE A 223 -13.64 0.14 8.47
N SER A 224 -13.40 0.35 7.18
CA SER A 224 -12.51 1.39 6.65
C SER A 224 -13.26 2.48 5.87
N GLY A 225 -14.59 2.36 5.69
CA GLY A 225 -15.40 3.35 4.95
C GLY A 225 -15.29 4.75 5.54
N ASP A 226 -15.41 4.87 6.86
CA ASP A 226 -14.95 6.04 7.61
C ASP A 226 -13.52 5.77 8.13
N HIS A 227 -12.54 6.13 7.30
CA HIS A 227 -11.14 5.96 7.62
C HIS A 227 -10.70 6.75 8.87
N THR A 228 -11.37 7.85 9.22
CA THR A 228 -11.02 8.64 10.41
C THR A 228 -11.29 7.88 11.70
N SER A 229 -12.30 6.99 11.70
CA SER A 229 -12.64 6.12 12.83
C SER A 229 -11.55 5.10 13.20
N LEU A 230 -10.53 4.93 12.35
CA LEU A 230 -9.41 4.02 12.58
C LEU A 230 -8.27 4.67 13.38
N ARG A 231 -8.27 6.01 13.50
CA ARG A 231 -7.25 6.71 14.30
C ARG A 231 -7.35 6.31 15.76
N GLY A 232 -6.20 5.98 16.36
CA GLY A 232 -6.12 5.51 17.76
C GLY A 232 -6.63 4.08 18.01
N VAL A 233 -7.10 3.35 16.99
CA VAL A 233 -7.51 1.96 17.15
C VAL A 233 -6.29 1.05 17.23
N GLY A 234 -6.13 0.35 18.36
CA GLY A 234 -5.07 -0.63 18.55
C GLY A 234 -5.28 -1.91 17.72
N ASP A 235 -4.18 -2.59 17.40
CA ASP A 235 -4.15 -3.75 16.50
C ASP A 235 -5.09 -4.88 16.95
N ARG A 236 -5.13 -5.19 18.25
CA ARG A 236 -6.02 -6.22 18.80
C ARG A 236 -7.50 -5.88 18.57
N ARG A 237 -7.87 -4.61 18.76
CA ARG A 237 -9.25 -4.14 18.56
C ARG A 237 -9.62 -4.14 17.08
N LEU A 238 -8.67 -3.78 16.21
CA LEU A 238 -8.86 -3.84 14.75
C LEU A 238 -9.11 -5.28 14.29
N VAL A 239 -8.25 -6.22 14.72
CA VAL A 239 -8.39 -7.66 14.42
C VAL A 239 -9.70 -8.21 14.98
N ALA A 240 -10.07 -7.86 16.21
CA ALA A 240 -11.33 -8.29 16.80
C ALA A 240 -12.54 -7.79 15.99
N ARG A 241 -12.56 -6.49 15.62
CA ARG A 241 -13.61 -5.92 14.77
C ARG A 241 -13.73 -6.66 13.44
N ALA A 242 -12.60 -6.89 12.75
CA ALA A 242 -12.56 -7.62 11.49
C ALA A 242 -13.11 -9.04 11.63
N ARG A 243 -12.69 -9.76 12.67
CA ARG A 243 -13.18 -11.12 12.96
C ARG A 243 -14.67 -11.15 13.23
N THR A 244 -15.19 -10.23 14.05
CA THR A 244 -16.62 -10.17 14.35
C THR A 244 -17.44 -9.94 13.08
N PHE A 245 -17.02 -9.05 12.18
CA PHE A 245 -17.72 -8.84 10.91
C PHE A 245 -17.60 -10.04 9.97
N ALA A 246 -16.40 -10.60 9.81
CA ALA A 246 -16.20 -11.79 8.99
C ALA A 246 -17.06 -12.98 9.46
N GLN A 247 -17.18 -13.18 10.78
CA GLN A 247 -18.03 -14.21 11.37
C GLN A 247 -19.52 -14.00 11.10
N ARG A 248 -19.98 -12.74 11.06
CA ARG A 248 -21.37 -12.39 10.73
C ARG A 248 -21.68 -12.64 9.25
N LEU A 249 -20.73 -12.34 8.36
CA LEU A 249 -20.88 -12.49 6.92
C LEU A 249 -20.83 -13.96 6.48
N ASP A 250 -19.99 -14.78 7.12
CA ASP A 250 -19.85 -16.19 6.78
C ASP A 250 -20.01 -17.10 8.01
N ALA A 251 -21.23 -17.14 8.54
CA ALA A 251 -21.62 -18.08 9.59
C ALA A 251 -21.38 -19.54 9.17
N ALA A 252 -21.49 -19.83 7.85
CA ALA A 252 -21.20 -21.15 7.30
C ALA A 252 -19.69 -21.48 7.30
N ALA A 253 -18.78 -20.50 7.13
CA ALA A 253 -17.34 -20.70 7.32
C ALA A 253 -17.00 -21.02 8.77
N LEU A 254 -17.70 -20.44 9.73
CA LEU A 254 -17.56 -20.81 11.14
C LEU A 254 -17.86 -22.30 11.34
N VAL A 255 -18.96 -22.80 10.76
CA VAL A 255 -19.30 -24.23 10.79
C VAL A 255 -18.27 -25.08 10.04
N ARG A 256 -17.82 -24.66 8.84
CA ARG A 256 -16.78 -25.37 8.08
C ARG A 256 -15.44 -25.40 8.84
N ARG A 257 -15.05 -24.29 9.48
CA ARG A 257 -13.83 -24.18 10.28
C ARG A 257 -13.94 -25.01 11.55
N ALA A 258 -15.10 -25.05 12.20
CA ALA A 258 -15.32 -25.91 13.37
C ALA A 258 -15.21 -27.40 12.98
N ARG A 259 -15.85 -27.80 11.86
CA ARG A 259 -15.72 -29.17 11.31
C ARG A 259 -14.27 -29.50 10.95
N ARG A 260 -13.56 -28.55 10.33
CA ARG A 260 -12.15 -28.72 9.97
C ARG A 260 -11.23 -28.81 11.19
N ALA A 261 -11.45 -27.95 12.19
CA ALA A 261 -10.72 -27.98 13.45
C ALA A 261 -10.91 -29.32 14.16
N GLU A 262 -12.12 -29.89 14.12
CA GLU A 262 -12.39 -31.24 14.63
C GLU A 262 -11.56 -32.32 13.91
N THR A 263 -11.43 -32.26 12.59
CA THR A 263 -10.59 -33.19 11.82
C THR A 263 -9.09 -32.95 11.96
N GLU A 264 -8.69 -31.73 12.33
CA GLU A 264 -7.28 -31.33 12.48
C GLU A 264 -6.78 -31.42 13.93
N ARG A 265 -7.63 -31.87 14.88
CA ARG A 265 -7.25 -32.13 16.27
C ARG A 265 -6.10 -33.14 16.28
N THR A 266 -4.93 -32.66 16.67
CA THR A 266 -3.74 -33.50 16.74
C THR A 266 -2.80 -33.00 17.81
N VAL A 267 -2.07 -33.94 18.40
CA VAL A 267 -0.95 -33.66 19.28
C VAL A 267 0.29 -34.07 18.52
N THR A 268 1.16 -33.09 18.25
CA THR A 268 2.45 -33.35 17.62
C THR A 268 3.57 -33.08 18.60
N LEU A 269 4.57 -33.96 18.54
CA LEU A 269 5.77 -33.88 19.35
C LEU A 269 6.95 -33.81 18.39
N ARG A 270 7.80 -32.79 18.54
CA ARG A 270 9.02 -32.64 17.74
C ARG A 270 10.20 -32.29 18.63
N PRO A 271 11.38 -32.89 18.39
CA PRO A 271 12.59 -32.51 19.12
C PRO A 271 12.87 -31.01 18.99
N ALA A 272 13.36 -30.42 20.07
CA ALA A 272 13.90 -29.07 20.09
C ALA A 272 15.40 -29.14 20.45
N PRO A 273 16.19 -28.09 20.18
CA PRO A 273 17.56 -27.99 20.66
C PRO A 273 17.67 -28.14 22.19
N ASP A 274 18.86 -28.42 22.69
CA ASP A 274 19.18 -28.47 24.13
C ASP A 274 18.39 -29.52 24.93
N LEU A 275 18.18 -30.71 24.35
CA LEU A 275 17.42 -31.83 24.96
C LEU A 275 15.97 -31.44 25.31
N MET A 276 15.43 -30.40 24.67
CA MET A 276 14.05 -29.96 24.85
C MET A 276 13.12 -30.59 23.80
N THR A 277 11.82 -30.34 23.93
CA THR A 277 10.81 -30.81 22.98
C THR A 277 9.69 -29.79 22.85
N TYR A 278 9.23 -29.59 21.61
CA TYR A 278 7.98 -28.87 21.36
C TYR A 278 6.82 -29.86 21.36
N LEU A 279 5.91 -29.69 22.31
CA LEU A 279 4.58 -30.32 22.31
C LEU A 279 3.58 -29.29 21.80
N THR A 280 2.90 -29.59 20.70
CA THR A 280 1.83 -28.73 20.17
C THR A 280 0.52 -29.50 20.16
N ALA A 281 -0.47 -28.97 20.86
CA ALA A 281 -1.86 -29.42 20.81
C ALA A 281 -2.70 -28.32 20.15
N LEU A 282 -3.49 -28.70 19.14
CA LEU A 282 -4.36 -27.81 18.36
C LEU A 282 -5.83 -28.11 18.60
#